data_AF-A0A4R4ZTM3-F1
#
_entry.id   AF-A0A4R4ZTM3-F1
#
_cell.length_a   1.000
_cell.length_b   1.000
_cell.length_c   1.000
_cell.angle_alpha   90.00
_cell.angle_beta   90.00
_cell.angle_gamma   90.00
#
_symmetry.space_group_name_H-M   'P 1'
#
loop_
_entity.id
_entity.type
_entity.pdbx_description
1 polymer ?
#
loop_
_entity_poly.entity_id
_entity_poly.type
_entity_poly.pdbx_seq_one_letter_code
_entity_poly.pdbx_strand_id
1 'polypeptide(L)'
;MRRPSKIVKERTGRRLKERRRAIDLTAKRVARYFKENAPRHLACRTAKIDDIIRTIRSHEAGEHYPGPDYQELWAGALNTTVKDLFAPALDAITPDAKGESIDNGLTLGGNPTISDYEVLEMRRRAALQVVTAAAAGTAIPPGALEIVLSGIHEALGDPLDVAAWEAVVLENGETLMTRPPGAMVEGLTADIFAVGEILRRPLAHADRSDLLRVAAGLSGLLAIDLGDSGDDRSARVAWDTACGAADASGDLELRVWVRGRAAQDSAWAGRPPHVVLALATEAVEIAGDTRARGAANA
;
A
#
# COMPACT_ATOMS: atom_id res chain seq x y z
N MET A 1 -48.41 1.30 -6.05
CA MET A 1 -46.97 0.95 -6.16
C MET A 1 -46.26 1.38 -4.89
N ARG A 2 -45.77 0.43 -4.07
CA ARG A 2 -45.14 0.71 -2.76
C ARG A 2 -43.82 1.46 -3.00
N ARG A 3 -43.60 2.62 -2.38
CA ARG A 3 -42.34 3.37 -2.54
C ARG A 3 -41.19 2.54 -1.94
N PRO A 4 -40.07 2.35 -2.66
CA PRO A 4 -38.94 1.59 -2.15
C PRO A 4 -38.33 2.29 -0.93
N SER A 5 -37.86 1.50 0.04
CA SER A 5 -37.22 2.02 1.26
C SER A 5 -35.91 2.73 0.91
N LYS A 6 -35.45 3.63 1.78
CA LYS A 6 -34.22 4.41 1.58
C LYS A 6 -33.01 3.50 1.32
N ILE A 7 -32.89 2.42 2.09
CA ILE A 7 -31.84 1.40 1.97
C ILE A 7 -31.84 0.75 0.58
N VAL A 8 -33.02 0.42 0.05
CA VAL A 8 -33.14 -0.17 -1.30
C VAL A 8 -32.69 0.81 -2.37
N LYS A 9 -32.99 2.11 -2.23
CA LYS A 9 -32.56 3.14 -3.20
C LYS A 9 -31.04 3.32 -3.20
N GLU A 10 -30.43 3.41 -2.03
CA GLU A 10 -28.98 3.57 -1.87
C GLU A 10 -28.23 2.35 -2.41
N ARG A 11 -28.71 1.14 -2.11
CA ARG A 11 -28.10 -0.10 -2.60
C ARG A 11 -28.21 -0.23 -4.13
N THR A 12 -29.39 0.08 -4.69
CA THR A 12 -29.59 0.08 -6.14
C THR A 12 -28.73 1.14 -6.82
N GLY A 13 -28.63 2.35 -6.26
CA GLY A 13 -27.79 3.42 -6.80
C GLY A 13 -26.31 3.03 -6.83
N ARG A 14 -25.81 2.44 -5.73
CA ARG A 14 -24.44 1.91 -5.66
C ARG A 14 -24.20 0.84 -6.73
N ARG A 15 -25.12 -0.12 -6.87
CA ARG A 15 -25.04 -1.19 -7.88
C ARG A 15 -24.97 -0.64 -9.32
N LEU A 16 -25.76 0.38 -9.62
CA LEU A 16 -25.74 1.04 -10.95
C LEU A 16 -24.39 1.73 -11.22
N LYS A 17 -23.86 2.44 -10.22
CA LYS A 17 -22.58 3.15 -10.33
C LYS A 17 -21.41 2.19 -10.50
N GLU A 18 -21.38 1.10 -9.73
CA GLU A 18 -20.36 0.05 -9.79
C GLU A 18 -20.37 -0.65 -11.15
N ARG A 19 -21.54 -1.10 -11.61
CA ARG A 19 -21.67 -1.76 -12.91
C ARG A 19 -21.26 -0.86 -14.07
N ARG A 20 -21.67 0.42 -14.03
CA ARG A 20 -21.27 1.38 -15.05
C ARG A 20 -19.74 1.59 -15.08
N ARG A 21 -19.10 1.67 -13.92
CA ARG A 21 -17.63 1.81 -13.82
C ARG A 21 -16.90 0.55 -14.24
N ALA A 22 -17.43 -0.63 -13.97
CA ALA A 22 -16.83 -1.91 -14.35
C ALA A 22 -16.71 -2.09 -15.87
N ILE A 23 -17.56 -1.42 -16.65
CA ILE A 23 -17.52 -1.42 -18.12
C ILE A 23 -16.97 -0.10 -18.69
N ASP A 24 -16.29 0.72 -17.87
CA ASP A 24 -15.72 2.03 -18.22
C ASP A 24 -16.67 3.00 -18.95
N LEU A 25 -17.98 2.87 -18.67
CA LEU A 25 -18.99 3.67 -19.34
C LEU A 25 -19.16 5.01 -18.61
N THR A 26 -18.93 6.12 -19.29
CA THR A 26 -19.11 7.43 -18.66
C THR A 26 -20.60 7.77 -18.50
N ALA A 27 -20.96 8.54 -17.47
CA ALA A 27 -22.33 9.02 -17.30
C ALA A 27 -22.82 9.80 -18.53
N LYS A 28 -21.92 10.48 -19.25
CA LYS A 28 -22.22 11.17 -20.53
C LYS A 28 -22.55 10.19 -21.66
N ARG A 29 -21.87 9.03 -21.73
CA ARG A 29 -22.22 7.97 -22.69
C ARG A 29 -23.55 7.30 -22.36
N VAL A 30 -23.82 7.01 -21.09
CA VAL A 30 -25.14 6.53 -20.64
C VAL A 30 -26.24 7.55 -20.96
N ALA A 31 -25.99 8.84 -20.70
CA ALA A 31 -26.96 9.89 -21.01
C ALA A 31 -27.26 9.99 -22.51
N ARG A 32 -26.26 9.78 -23.38
CA ARG A 32 -26.46 9.72 -24.83
C ARG A 32 -27.30 8.51 -25.22
N TYR A 33 -27.00 7.33 -24.66
CA TYR A 33 -27.81 6.12 -24.88
C TYR A 33 -29.26 6.33 -24.45
N PHE A 34 -29.49 6.96 -23.29
CA PHE A 34 -30.82 7.27 -22.79
C PHE A 34 -31.56 8.21 -23.74
N LYS A 35 -30.88 9.23 -24.29
CA LYS A 35 -31.48 10.17 -25.24
C LYS A 35 -31.89 9.49 -26.55
N GLU A 36 -31.08 8.55 -27.04
CA GLU A 36 -31.30 7.85 -28.32
C GLU A 36 -32.39 6.77 -28.20
N ASN A 37 -32.56 6.17 -27.01
CA ASN A 37 -33.44 5.02 -26.80
C ASN A 37 -34.65 5.30 -25.89
N ALA A 38 -34.83 6.54 -25.43
CA ALA A 38 -35.97 6.90 -24.58
C ALA A 38 -37.30 6.79 -25.34
N PRO A 39 -38.35 6.21 -24.74
CA PRO A 39 -39.67 6.18 -25.36
C PRO A 39 -40.25 7.60 -25.48
N ARG A 40 -41.17 7.80 -26.44
CA ARG A 40 -41.63 9.15 -26.87
C ARG A 40 -42.15 10.03 -25.71
N HIS A 41 -42.75 9.44 -24.67
CA HIS A 41 -43.25 10.17 -23.49
C HIS A 41 -42.15 10.62 -22.52
N LEU A 42 -40.95 10.04 -22.60
CA LEU A 42 -39.76 10.42 -21.82
C LEU A 42 -38.80 11.31 -22.61
N ALA A 43 -38.83 11.24 -23.94
CA ALA A 43 -38.01 12.06 -24.82
C ALA A 43 -38.22 13.57 -24.62
N CYS A 44 -39.46 14.02 -24.33
CA CYS A 44 -39.76 15.43 -24.06
C CYS A 44 -39.17 15.93 -22.72
N ARG A 45 -38.99 15.02 -21.75
CA ARG A 45 -38.48 15.32 -20.40
C ARG A 45 -36.95 15.19 -20.28
N THR A 46 -36.30 14.66 -21.33
CA THR A 46 -34.86 14.37 -21.42
C THR A 46 -34.20 15.11 -22.60
N ALA A 47 -34.76 16.25 -23.01
CA ALA A 47 -34.31 16.97 -24.21
C ALA A 47 -32.82 17.38 -24.18
N LYS A 48 -32.29 17.72 -23.00
CA LYS A 48 -30.90 18.13 -22.77
C LYS A 48 -30.10 17.01 -22.09
N ILE A 49 -28.88 16.76 -22.59
CA ILE A 49 -28.00 15.70 -22.09
C ILE A 49 -27.61 15.94 -20.62
N ASP A 50 -27.40 17.19 -20.22
CA ASP A 50 -26.99 17.52 -18.85
C ASP A 50 -28.07 17.19 -17.80
N ASP A 51 -29.34 17.34 -18.16
CA ASP A 51 -30.47 16.95 -17.30
C ASP A 51 -30.56 15.43 -17.12
N ILE A 52 -30.21 14.68 -18.16
CA ILE A 52 -30.10 13.22 -18.08
C ILE A 52 -28.91 12.82 -17.20
N ILE A 53 -27.76 13.47 -17.34
CA ILE A 53 -26.59 13.23 -16.48
C ILE A 53 -26.93 13.49 -15.01
N ARG A 54 -27.65 14.58 -14.71
CA ARG A 54 -28.12 14.86 -13.35
C ARG A 54 -29.03 13.76 -12.82
N THR A 55 -29.98 13.30 -13.65
CA THR A 55 -30.89 12.20 -13.30
C THR A 55 -30.15 10.89 -13.04
N ILE A 56 -29.14 10.56 -13.87
CA ILE A 56 -28.25 9.41 -13.67
C ILE A 56 -27.51 9.52 -12.34
N ARG A 57 -26.96 10.69 -12.01
CA ARG A 57 -26.23 10.90 -10.74
C ARG A 57 -27.15 10.77 -9.53
N SER A 58 -28.37 11.29 -9.58
CA SER A 58 -29.35 11.11 -8.49
C SER A 58 -29.80 9.65 -8.33
N HIS A 59 -29.87 8.88 -9.42
CA HIS A 59 -30.08 7.43 -9.34
C HIS A 59 -28.87 6.71 -8.70
N GLU A 60 -27.64 7.04 -9.11
CA GLU A 60 -26.40 6.46 -8.57
C GLU A 60 -26.15 6.81 -7.11
N ALA A 61 -26.57 8.01 -6.68
CA ALA A 61 -26.51 8.45 -5.29
C ALA A 61 -27.62 7.83 -4.43
N GLY A 62 -28.61 7.17 -5.04
CA GLY A 62 -29.75 6.58 -4.33
C GLY A 62 -30.79 7.60 -3.84
N GLU A 63 -30.73 8.85 -4.30
CA GLU A 63 -31.73 9.90 -3.98
C GLU A 63 -33.10 9.55 -4.58
N HIS A 64 -33.07 8.98 -5.79
CA HIS A 64 -34.26 8.56 -6.52
C HIS A 64 -34.13 7.12 -7.00
N TYR A 65 -35.22 6.36 -6.90
CA TYR A 65 -35.29 5.02 -7.46
C TYR A 65 -35.69 5.11 -8.94
N PRO A 66 -34.95 4.50 -9.87
CA PRO A 66 -35.35 4.50 -11.28
C PRO A 66 -36.74 3.90 -11.47
N GLY A 67 -37.63 4.63 -12.15
CA GLY A 67 -38.92 4.09 -12.59
C GLY A 67 -38.74 3.03 -13.68
N PRO A 68 -39.78 2.22 -14.01
CA PRO A 68 -39.68 1.08 -14.93
C PRO A 68 -39.00 1.40 -16.27
N ASP A 69 -39.41 2.49 -16.93
CA ASP A 69 -38.81 2.92 -18.20
C ASP A 69 -37.31 3.29 -18.06
N TYR A 70 -36.92 3.89 -16.93
CA TYR A 70 -35.50 4.16 -16.66
C TYR A 70 -34.73 2.89 -16.29
N GLN A 71 -35.38 1.87 -15.72
CA GLN A 71 -34.76 0.58 -15.46
C GLN A 71 -34.44 -0.15 -16.75
N GLU A 72 -35.33 -0.11 -17.74
CA GLU A 72 -35.08 -0.66 -19.07
C GLU A 72 -33.93 0.07 -19.79
N LEU A 73 -33.89 1.41 -19.70
CA LEU A 73 -32.78 2.19 -20.24
C LEU A 73 -31.44 1.85 -19.57
N TRP A 74 -31.43 1.65 -18.25
CA TRP A 74 -30.25 1.21 -17.52
C TRP A 74 -29.81 -0.20 -17.91
N ALA A 75 -30.76 -1.12 -18.03
CA ALA A 75 -30.53 -2.50 -18.46
C ALA A 75 -29.90 -2.53 -19.86
N GLY A 76 -30.46 -1.78 -20.81
CA GLY A 76 -29.91 -1.66 -22.16
C GLY A 76 -28.53 -1.00 -22.19
N ALA A 77 -28.35 0.10 -21.46
CA ALA A 77 -27.06 0.82 -21.42
C ALA A 77 -25.92 -0.01 -20.82
N LEU A 78 -26.24 -0.89 -19.88
CA LEU A 78 -25.29 -1.77 -19.21
C LEU A 78 -25.27 -3.19 -19.80
N ASN A 79 -26.01 -3.42 -20.89
CA ASN A 79 -26.15 -4.73 -21.55
C ASN A 79 -26.48 -5.88 -20.59
N THR A 80 -27.45 -5.66 -19.70
CA THR A 80 -27.88 -6.60 -18.65
C THR A 80 -29.39 -6.68 -18.60
N THR A 81 -29.96 -7.61 -17.85
CA THR A 81 -31.42 -7.66 -17.66
C THR A 81 -31.89 -6.74 -16.52
N VAL A 82 -33.14 -6.25 -16.61
CA VAL A 82 -33.78 -5.45 -15.54
C VAL A 82 -33.84 -6.25 -14.24
N LYS A 83 -34.09 -7.57 -14.31
CA LYS A 83 -34.16 -8.44 -13.15
C LYS A 83 -32.81 -8.53 -12.43
N ASP A 84 -31.70 -8.68 -13.15
CA ASP A 84 -30.37 -8.73 -12.54
C ASP A 84 -29.99 -7.39 -11.89
N LEU A 85 -30.43 -6.30 -12.50
CA LEU A 85 -30.07 -4.95 -12.08
C LEU A 85 -30.98 -4.35 -11.00
N PHE A 86 -32.20 -4.89 -10.83
CA PHE A 86 -33.23 -4.32 -9.93
C PHE A 86 -33.97 -5.35 -9.06
N ALA A 87 -33.65 -6.65 -9.11
CA ALA A 87 -34.27 -7.63 -8.19
C ALA A 87 -34.01 -7.25 -6.71
N PRO A 88 -35.02 -7.39 -5.83
CA PRO A 88 -34.82 -7.26 -4.40
C PRO A 88 -33.94 -8.42 -3.93
N ALA A 89 -32.80 -8.11 -3.31
CA ALA A 89 -32.07 -9.12 -2.56
C ALA A 89 -33.00 -9.59 -1.43
N LEU A 90 -33.49 -10.84 -1.50
CA LEU A 90 -34.30 -11.44 -0.45
C LEU A 90 -33.46 -11.48 0.83
N ASP A 91 -33.98 -10.86 1.89
CA ASP A 91 -33.44 -10.96 3.25
C ASP A 91 -33.61 -12.41 3.76
N ALA A 92 -32.52 -13.03 4.22
CA ALA A 92 -32.49 -14.10 5.25
C ALA A 92 -31.05 -14.62 5.42
N ILE A 93 -30.54 -15.16 6.55
CA ILE A 93 -30.92 -15.37 7.95
C ILE A 93 -29.60 -15.95 8.59
N THR A 94 -29.48 -15.86 9.91
CA THR A 94 -28.50 -16.51 10.82
C THR A 94 -28.24 -18.03 10.57
N PRO A 95 -27.19 -18.63 11.18
CA PRO A 95 -26.63 -19.91 10.75
C PRO A 95 -27.26 -21.14 11.42
N ASP A 96 -28.15 -21.86 10.73
CA ASP A 96 -28.72 -23.10 11.25
C ASP A 96 -29.12 -24.09 10.13
N ALA A 97 -28.49 -25.28 10.15
CA ALA A 97 -28.95 -26.58 9.66
C ALA A 97 -29.07 -26.90 8.14
N LYS A 98 -28.10 -27.74 7.70
CA LYS A 98 -28.19 -29.00 6.92
C LYS A 98 -28.88 -29.06 5.53
N GLY A 99 -28.11 -29.60 4.58
CA GLY A 99 -28.54 -30.27 3.33
C GLY A 99 -28.98 -29.27 2.25
N GLU A 100 -28.54 -29.30 0.99
CA GLU A 100 -28.16 -30.40 0.12
C GLU A 100 -27.23 -29.88 -0.97
N SER A 101 -26.44 -30.82 -1.50
CA SER A 101 -25.60 -30.65 -2.68
C SER A 101 -26.39 -30.21 -3.91
N ILE A 102 -25.89 -29.19 -4.61
CA ILE A 102 -26.04 -29.13 -6.06
C ILE A 102 -24.65 -28.91 -6.64
N ASP A 103 -24.10 -30.03 -7.10
CA ASP A 103 -23.01 -30.07 -8.06
C ASP A 103 -23.42 -29.27 -9.30
N ASN A 104 -22.57 -28.31 -9.68
CA ASN A 104 -22.47 -27.82 -11.04
C ASN A 104 -21.09 -27.21 -11.20
N GLY A 105 -20.14 -28.08 -11.54
CA GLY A 105 -18.84 -27.69 -12.07
C GLY A 105 -18.98 -26.81 -13.30
N LEU A 106 -18.47 -25.59 -13.20
CA LEU A 106 -17.83 -24.88 -14.30
C LEU A 106 -16.86 -23.84 -13.73
N THR A 107 -15.62 -24.26 -13.47
CA THR A 107 -14.53 -23.38 -13.07
C THR A 107 -14.00 -22.64 -14.30
N LEU A 108 -14.40 -21.37 -14.44
CA LEU A 108 -13.72 -20.40 -15.30
C LEU A 108 -13.45 -19.14 -14.47
N GLY A 109 -12.17 -18.96 -14.10
CA GLY A 109 -11.59 -17.70 -13.64
C GLY A 109 -12.07 -17.20 -12.27
N GLY A 110 -11.19 -17.26 -11.26
CA GLY A 110 -11.47 -16.79 -9.90
C GLY A 110 -12.07 -15.39 -9.88
N ASN A 111 -13.28 -15.28 -9.34
CA ASN A 111 -13.90 -14.01 -9.02
C ASN A 111 -13.13 -13.40 -7.84
N PRO A 112 -12.55 -12.19 -7.95
CA PRO A 112 -11.81 -11.60 -6.86
C PRO A 112 -12.70 -11.51 -5.62
N THR A 113 -12.20 -12.04 -4.52
CA THR A 113 -12.84 -11.97 -3.20
C THR A 113 -13.00 -10.51 -2.78
N ILE A 114 -13.93 -10.19 -1.88
CA ILE A 114 -14.20 -8.80 -1.42
C ILE A 114 -12.89 -8.07 -0.97
N SER A 115 -11.90 -8.82 -0.47
CA SER A 115 -10.55 -8.34 -0.13
C SER A 115 -9.75 -7.80 -1.32
N ASP A 116 -9.89 -8.39 -2.51
CA ASP A 116 -9.09 -8.05 -3.68
C ASP A 116 -9.50 -6.69 -4.27
N TYR A 117 -10.78 -6.32 -4.08
CA TYR A 117 -11.29 -5.01 -4.49
C TYR A 117 -10.72 -3.88 -3.63
N GLU A 118 -10.61 -4.10 -2.31
CA GLU A 118 -10.05 -3.12 -1.39
C GLU A 118 -8.56 -2.89 -1.66
N VAL A 119 -7.81 -3.95 -1.94
CA VAL A 119 -6.39 -3.87 -2.35
C VAL A 119 -6.22 -3.10 -3.66
N LEU A 120 -7.06 -3.39 -4.66
CA LEU A 120 -7.02 -2.68 -5.95
C LEU A 120 -7.36 -1.18 -5.80
N GLU A 121 -8.34 -0.82 -4.97
CA GLU A 121 -8.72 0.58 -4.76
C GLU A 121 -7.64 1.34 -3.97
N MET A 122 -6.99 0.71 -2.99
CA MET A 122 -5.81 1.28 -2.32
C MET A 122 -4.69 1.57 -3.32
N ARG A 123 -4.40 0.64 -4.23
CA ARG A 123 -3.41 0.81 -5.31
C ARG A 123 -3.75 1.95 -6.24
N ARG A 124 -5.02 2.03 -6.68
CA ARG A 124 -5.50 3.09 -7.55
C ARG A 124 -5.36 4.47 -6.90
N ARG A 125 -5.71 4.58 -5.61
CA ARG A 125 -5.59 5.83 -4.86
C ARG A 125 -4.14 6.26 -4.71
N ALA A 126 -3.25 5.33 -4.37
CA ALA A 126 -1.82 5.58 -4.27
C ALA A 126 -1.21 6.02 -5.62
N ALA A 127 -1.60 5.37 -6.73
CA ALA A 127 -1.18 5.76 -8.07
C ALA A 127 -1.58 7.20 -8.42
N LEU A 128 -2.80 7.59 -8.08
CA LEU A 128 -3.27 8.97 -8.28
C LEU A 128 -2.50 9.96 -7.41
N GLN A 129 -2.13 9.60 -6.18
CA GLN A 129 -1.31 10.44 -5.31
C GLN A 129 0.08 10.66 -5.87
N VAL A 130 0.75 9.60 -6.36
CA VAL A 130 2.07 9.69 -7.01
C VAL A 130 2.01 10.57 -8.25
N VAL A 131 1.05 10.32 -9.16
CA VAL A 131 0.90 11.10 -10.40
C VAL A 131 0.58 12.56 -10.09
N THR A 132 -0.26 12.83 -9.10
CA THR A 132 -0.61 14.20 -8.71
C THR A 132 0.58 14.93 -8.12
N ALA A 133 1.35 14.29 -7.23
CA ALA A 133 2.53 14.87 -6.63
C ALA A 133 3.61 15.18 -7.69
N ALA A 134 3.88 14.22 -8.59
CA ALA A 134 4.80 14.41 -9.69
C ALA A 134 4.36 15.55 -10.63
N ALA A 135 3.07 15.62 -10.97
CA ALA A 135 2.52 16.68 -11.82
C ALA A 135 2.52 18.06 -11.15
N ALA A 136 2.36 18.11 -9.82
CA ALA A 136 2.38 19.34 -9.04
C ALA A 136 3.79 19.79 -8.62
N GLY A 137 4.82 18.96 -8.85
CA GLY A 137 6.18 19.20 -8.37
C GLY A 137 6.28 19.19 -6.83
N THR A 138 5.37 18.48 -6.16
CA THR A 138 5.36 18.34 -4.70
C THR A 138 5.91 16.99 -4.27
N ALA A 139 6.32 16.87 -3.01
CA ALA A 139 6.75 15.59 -2.44
C ALA A 139 5.66 14.51 -2.61
N ILE A 140 6.08 13.29 -2.97
CA ILE A 140 5.19 12.12 -3.07
C ILE A 140 4.78 11.74 -1.64
N PRO A 141 3.49 11.50 -1.35
CA PRO A 141 3.09 11.06 -0.03
C PRO A 141 3.81 9.76 0.37
N PRO A 142 4.35 9.65 1.60
CA PRO A 142 5.03 8.45 2.07
C PRO A 142 4.17 7.19 1.89
N GLY A 143 4.73 6.12 1.34
CA GLY A 143 4.02 4.85 1.12
C GLY A 143 3.20 4.78 -0.18
N ALA A 144 2.95 5.90 -0.86
CA ALA A 144 2.12 5.90 -2.07
C ALA A 144 2.83 5.28 -3.29
N LEU A 145 4.14 5.49 -3.42
CA LEU A 145 4.91 4.90 -4.51
C LEU A 145 5.07 3.39 -4.31
N GLU A 146 5.31 2.99 -3.07
CA GLU A 146 5.51 1.63 -2.60
C GLU A 146 4.25 0.80 -2.82
N ILE A 147 3.06 1.34 -2.52
CA ILE A 147 1.77 0.68 -2.80
C ILE A 147 1.58 0.44 -4.31
N VAL A 148 1.98 1.39 -5.16
CA VAL A 148 1.86 1.27 -6.62
C VAL A 148 2.79 0.19 -7.15
N LEU A 149 4.05 0.23 -6.72
CA LEU A 149 5.08 -0.71 -7.16
C LEU A 149 4.85 -2.11 -6.57
N SER A 150 4.24 -2.24 -5.39
CA SER A 150 3.88 -3.54 -4.78
C SER A 150 2.96 -4.36 -5.70
N GLY A 151 2.06 -3.71 -6.44
CA GLY A 151 1.19 -4.42 -7.40
C GLY A 151 1.94 -4.97 -8.62
N ILE A 152 3.03 -4.33 -9.03
CA ILE A 152 3.91 -4.80 -10.10
C ILE A 152 4.78 -5.94 -9.57
N HIS A 153 5.33 -5.79 -8.38
CA HIS A 153 6.16 -6.78 -7.70
C HIS A 153 5.40 -8.09 -7.43
N GLU A 154 4.14 -8.01 -6.96
CA GLU A 154 3.27 -9.18 -6.83
C GLU A 154 2.95 -9.86 -8.16
N ALA A 155 2.73 -9.08 -9.22
CA ALA A 155 2.48 -9.63 -10.56
C ALA A 155 3.73 -10.28 -11.17
N LEU A 156 4.92 -9.81 -10.79
CA LEU A 156 6.21 -10.41 -11.13
C LEU A 156 6.57 -11.61 -10.24
N GLY A 157 5.77 -11.88 -9.20
CA GLY A 157 5.95 -13.00 -8.27
C GLY A 157 7.15 -12.83 -7.36
N ASP A 158 7.50 -11.58 -7.02
CA ASP A 158 8.86 -11.24 -6.59
C ASP A 158 9.37 -12.10 -5.41
N PRO A 159 10.37 -12.96 -5.66
CA PRO A 159 11.09 -13.61 -4.60
C PRO A 159 11.94 -12.53 -3.92
N LEU A 160 11.86 -12.45 -2.59
CA LEU A 160 12.66 -11.57 -1.76
C LEU A 160 14.11 -11.43 -2.29
N ASP A 161 14.40 -10.32 -2.97
CA ASP A 161 15.74 -10.04 -3.50
C ASP A 161 16.54 -9.25 -2.47
N VAL A 162 17.15 -10.00 -1.54
CA VAL A 162 18.03 -9.46 -0.51
C VAL A 162 19.21 -8.72 -1.14
N ALA A 163 19.78 -9.21 -2.24
CA ALA A 163 20.94 -8.61 -2.88
C ALA A 163 20.62 -7.21 -3.43
N ALA A 164 19.42 -7.00 -3.94
CA ALA A 164 18.96 -5.66 -4.34
C ALA A 164 18.91 -4.69 -3.14
N TRP A 165 18.41 -5.14 -1.98
CA TRP A 165 18.39 -4.33 -0.77
C TRP A 165 19.79 -4.01 -0.23
N GLU A 166 20.72 -4.96 -0.31
CA GLU A 166 22.11 -4.72 0.04
C GLU A 166 22.76 -3.67 -0.88
N ALA A 167 22.46 -3.73 -2.18
CA ALA A 167 22.92 -2.72 -3.13
C ALA A 167 22.38 -1.32 -2.79
N VAL A 168 21.12 -1.22 -2.34
CA VAL A 168 20.54 0.05 -1.87
C VAL A 168 21.29 0.60 -0.65
N VAL A 169 21.66 -0.26 0.32
CA VAL A 169 22.48 0.19 1.47
C VAL A 169 23.83 0.72 1.00
N LEU A 170 24.50 0.02 0.08
CA LEU A 170 25.79 0.43 -0.45
C LEU A 170 25.70 1.77 -1.20
N GLU A 171 24.73 1.91 -2.10
CA GLU A 171 24.50 3.13 -2.87
C GLU A 171 24.16 4.33 -1.97
N ASN A 172 23.31 4.12 -0.96
CA ASN A 172 22.99 5.14 0.02
C ASN A 172 24.24 5.53 0.85
N GLY A 173 25.10 4.57 1.20
CA GLY A 173 26.36 4.83 1.89
C GLY A 173 27.31 5.74 1.09
N GLU A 174 27.47 5.49 -0.21
CA GLU A 174 28.25 6.35 -1.11
C GLU A 174 27.63 7.74 -1.24
N THR A 175 26.31 7.79 -1.37
CA THR A 175 25.57 9.04 -1.61
C THR A 175 25.54 9.94 -0.38
N LEU A 176 25.54 9.37 0.83
CA LEU A 176 25.54 10.09 2.11
C LEU A 176 26.66 11.13 2.19
N MET A 177 27.84 10.80 1.68
CA MET A 177 29.01 11.69 1.72
C MET A 177 28.90 12.91 0.78
N THR A 178 27.91 12.92 -0.11
CA THR A 178 27.78 13.92 -1.18
C THR A 178 26.50 14.75 -1.09
N ARG A 179 25.52 14.30 -0.31
CA ARG A 179 24.25 15.00 -0.13
C ARG A 179 24.31 16.01 1.02
N PRO A 180 23.46 17.05 0.98
CA PRO A 180 23.26 17.91 2.14
C PRO A 180 22.75 17.10 3.34
N PRO A 181 23.16 17.42 4.58
CA PRO A 181 22.63 16.78 5.77
C PRO A 181 21.10 16.85 5.84
N GLY A 182 20.47 15.75 6.21
CA GLY A 182 19.02 15.59 6.33
C GLY A 182 18.30 15.30 5.01
N ALA A 183 19.00 15.30 3.86
CA ALA A 183 18.38 15.10 2.56
C ALA A 183 17.99 13.63 2.27
N MET A 184 18.44 12.68 3.09
CA MET A 184 18.16 11.24 2.91
C MET A 184 17.11 10.71 3.89
N VAL A 185 16.75 11.47 4.92
CA VAL A 185 15.79 11.08 5.97
C VAL A 185 14.50 10.46 5.41
N GLU A 186 13.86 11.12 4.44
CA GLU A 186 12.58 10.65 3.89
C GLU A 186 12.74 9.28 3.18
N GLY A 187 13.73 9.17 2.28
CA GLY A 187 13.99 7.94 1.53
C GLY A 187 14.41 6.79 2.43
N LEU A 188 15.36 7.02 3.34
CA LEU A 188 15.82 6.00 4.28
C LEU A 188 14.69 5.54 5.22
N THR A 189 13.81 6.44 5.66
CA THR A 189 12.65 6.07 6.48
C THR A 189 11.68 5.18 5.69
N ALA A 190 11.45 5.48 4.42
CA ALA A 190 10.62 4.67 3.54
C ALA A 190 11.22 3.26 3.32
N ASP A 191 12.52 3.18 3.06
CA ASP A 191 13.25 1.92 2.89
C ASP A 191 13.20 1.05 4.16
N ILE A 192 13.44 1.65 5.33
CA ILE A 192 13.34 0.97 6.64
C ILE A 192 11.91 0.46 6.88
N PHE A 193 10.90 1.25 6.53
CA PHE A 193 9.50 0.83 6.64
C PHE A 193 9.21 -0.37 5.72
N ALA A 194 9.66 -0.33 4.46
CA ALA A 194 9.49 -1.41 3.50
C ALA A 194 10.15 -2.71 3.99
N VAL A 195 11.41 -2.65 4.44
CA VAL A 195 12.12 -3.80 5.02
C VAL A 195 11.39 -4.32 6.27
N GLY A 196 10.87 -3.43 7.12
CA GLY A 196 10.10 -3.79 8.31
C GLY A 196 8.76 -4.49 8.01
N GLU A 197 8.10 -4.16 6.90
CA GLU A 197 6.94 -4.90 6.39
C GLU A 197 7.33 -6.31 5.93
N ILE A 198 8.46 -6.45 5.24
CA ILE A 198 8.95 -7.77 4.78
C ILE A 198 9.33 -8.65 5.97
N LEU A 199 10.01 -8.11 6.98
CA LEU A 199 10.43 -8.85 8.20
C LEU A 199 9.25 -9.38 9.04
N ARG A 200 8.03 -8.86 8.85
CA ARG A 200 6.81 -9.38 9.48
C ARG A 200 6.27 -10.65 8.83
N ARG A 201 6.72 -10.97 7.62
CA ARG A 201 6.34 -12.19 6.91
C ARG A 201 7.10 -13.39 7.49
N PRO A 202 6.57 -14.61 7.38
CA PRO A 202 7.35 -15.82 7.66
C PRO A 202 8.46 -15.95 6.61
N LEU A 203 9.71 -15.93 7.06
CA LEU A 203 10.91 -16.00 6.22
C LEU A 203 11.79 -17.17 6.66
N ALA A 204 12.60 -17.68 5.74
CA ALA A 204 13.69 -18.57 6.11
C ALA A 204 14.66 -17.84 7.06
N HIS A 205 15.34 -18.59 7.93
CA HIS A 205 16.23 -17.97 8.91
C HIS A 205 17.35 -17.15 8.26
N ALA A 206 17.92 -17.65 7.16
CA ALA A 206 18.96 -16.95 6.40
C ALA A 206 18.44 -15.61 5.84
N ASP A 207 17.34 -15.62 5.09
CA ASP A 207 16.73 -14.42 4.53
C ASP A 207 16.35 -13.39 5.60
N ARG A 208 15.86 -13.85 6.76
CA ARG A 208 15.58 -12.97 7.90
C ARG A 208 16.86 -12.33 8.43
N SER A 209 17.93 -13.11 8.54
CA SER A 209 19.25 -12.65 8.99
C SER A 209 19.80 -11.57 8.07
N ASP A 210 19.73 -11.79 6.76
CA ASP A 210 20.22 -10.83 5.78
C ASP A 210 19.37 -9.55 5.72
N LEU A 211 18.04 -9.66 5.83
CA LEU A 211 17.19 -8.47 5.93
C LEU A 211 17.42 -7.69 7.22
N LEU A 212 17.77 -8.35 8.33
CA LEU A 212 18.15 -7.66 9.56
C LEU A 212 19.49 -6.92 9.39
N ARG A 213 20.43 -7.48 8.61
CA ARG A 213 21.67 -6.79 8.23
C ARG A 213 21.38 -5.56 7.36
N VAL A 214 20.48 -5.67 6.37
CA VAL A 214 20.00 -4.52 5.59
C VAL A 214 19.37 -3.46 6.49
N ALA A 215 18.43 -3.86 7.36
CA ALA A 215 17.74 -2.95 8.27
C ALA A 215 18.71 -2.20 9.19
N ALA A 216 19.75 -2.89 9.68
CA ALA A 216 20.81 -2.29 10.47
C ALA A 216 21.62 -1.25 9.67
N GLY A 217 21.99 -1.58 8.43
CA GLY A 217 22.68 -0.67 7.53
C GLY A 217 21.88 0.60 7.25
N LEU A 218 20.62 0.46 6.81
CA LEU A 218 19.73 1.60 6.55
C LEU A 218 19.51 2.47 7.80
N SER A 219 19.30 1.84 8.95
CA SER A 219 19.11 2.56 10.22
C SER A 219 20.38 3.30 10.64
N GLY A 220 21.57 2.73 10.41
CA GLY A 220 22.85 3.40 10.65
C GLY A 220 23.07 4.60 9.73
N LEU A 221 22.73 4.48 8.45
CA LEU A 221 22.79 5.61 7.50
C LEU A 221 21.81 6.72 7.89
N LEU A 222 20.58 6.36 8.29
CA LEU A 222 19.60 7.32 8.78
C LEU A 222 20.10 8.04 10.04
N ALA A 223 20.75 7.30 10.95
CA ALA A 223 21.30 7.88 12.16
C ALA A 223 22.40 8.90 11.87
N ILE A 224 23.29 8.62 10.91
CA ILE A 224 24.32 9.57 10.48
C ILE A 224 23.69 10.83 9.87
N ASP A 225 22.74 10.69 8.94
CA ASP A 225 22.09 11.84 8.29
C ASP A 225 21.30 12.73 9.27
N LEU A 226 20.68 12.10 10.28
CA LEU A 226 20.00 12.81 11.38
C LEU A 226 20.99 13.51 12.31
N GLY A 227 22.14 12.88 12.63
CA GLY A 227 23.20 13.48 13.42
C GLY A 227 23.83 14.68 12.72
N ASP A 228 24.15 14.53 11.43
CA ASP A 228 24.73 15.61 10.60
C ASP A 228 23.76 16.80 10.43
N SER A 229 22.45 16.56 10.49
CA SER A 229 21.43 17.63 10.49
C SER A 229 21.09 18.19 11.88
N GLY A 230 21.67 17.63 12.95
CA GLY A 230 21.53 18.09 14.33
C GLY A 230 20.32 17.54 15.09
N ASP A 231 19.58 16.56 14.55
CA ASP A 231 18.53 15.85 15.29
C ASP A 231 19.11 14.69 16.10
N ASP A 232 19.87 15.03 17.14
CA ASP A 232 20.54 14.06 18.01
C ASP A 232 19.58 13.06 18.65
N ARG A 233 18.31 13.46 18.87
CA ARG A 233 17.33 12.58 19.51
C ARG A 233 16.93 11.47 18.55
N SER A 234 16.56 11.83 17.33
CA SER A 234 16.16 10.84 16.32
C SER A 234 17.35 9.99 15.89
N ALA A 235 18.55 10.59 15.78
CA ALA A 235 19.79 9.86 15.52
C ALA A 235 20.04 8.75 16.56
N ARG A 236 19.85 9.02 17.85
CA ARG A 236 19.98 7.99 18.91
C ARG A 236 19.00 6.83 18.73
N VAL A 237 17.73 7.12 18.43
CA VAL A 237 16.72 6.07 18.22
C VAL A 237 17.08 5.20 17.01
N ALA A 238 17.58 5.83 15.95
CA ALA A 238 18.06 5.13 14.76
C ALA A 238 19.30 4.27 15.06
N TRP A 239 20.25 4.76 15.86
CA TRP A 239 21.40 3.97 16.32
C TRP A 239 21.00 2.77 17.19
N ASP A 240 20.05 2.94 18.12
CA ASP A 240 19.55 1.84 18.95
C ASP A 240 18.89 0.76 18.07
N THR A 241 18.15 1.16 17.05
CA THR A 241 17.52 0.27 16.08
C THR A 241 18.58 -0.45 15.23
N ALA A 242 19.60 0.28 14.77
CA ALA A 242 20.72 -0.30 14.03
C ALA A 242 21.47 -1.35 14.86
N CYS A 243 21.74 -1.07 16.14
CA CYS A 243 22.42 -2.02 17.04
C CYS A 243 21.58 -3.28 17.24
N GLY A 244 20.29 -3.13 17.53
CA GLY A 244 19.38 -4.26 17.74
C GLY A 244 19.23 -5.13 16.48
N ALA A 245 19.13 -4.51 15.30
CA ALA A 245 19.06 -5.22 14.03
C ALA A 245 20.39 -5.94 13.72
N ALA A 246 21.54 -5.30 13.95
CA ALA A 246 22.86 -5.91 13.74
C ALA A 246 23.05 -7.12 14.66
N ASP A 247 22.69 -7.02 15.94
CA ASP A 247 22.77 -8.13 16.88
C ASP A 247 21.89 -9.31 16.46
N ALA A 248 20.66 -9.02 16.02
CA ALA A 248 19.71 -10.03 15.57
C ALA A 248 20.10 -10.68 14.24
N SER A 249 20.88 -9.99 13.39
CA SER A 249 21.44 -10.54 12.15
C SER A 249 22.62 -11.49 12.36
N GLY A 250 23.26 -11.45 13.54
CA GLY A 250 24.46 -12.24 13.81
C GLY A 250 25.74 -11.79 13.07
N ASP A 251 25.68 -10.78 12.21
CA ASP A 251 26.85 -10.25 11.49
C ASP A 251 27.79 -9.52 12.46
N LEU A 252 28.95 -10.13 12.71
CA LEU A 252 29.94 -9.61 13.66
C LEU A 252 30.57 -8.31 13.19
N GLU A 253 30.84 -8.16 11.91
CA GLU A 253 31.49 -6.96 11.37
C GLU A 253 30.54 -5.77 11.48
N LEU A 254 29.28 -5.98 11.10
CA LEU A 254 28.24 -4.96 11.23
C LEU A 254 27.99 -4.57 12.68
N ARG A 255 27.95 -5.54 13.61
CA ARG A 255 27.77 -5.28 15.05
C ARG A 255 28.88 -4.40 15.63
N VAL A 256 30.12 -4.59 15.18
CA VAL A 256 31.27 -3.76 15.57
C VAL A 256 31.14 -2.37 14.92
N TRP A 257 30.84 -2.32 13.62
CA TRP A 257 30.73 -1.07 12.87
C TRP A 257 29.66 -0.14 13.45
N VAL A 258 28.43 -0.64 13.68
CA VAL A 258 27.33 0.18 14.19
C VAL A 258 27.68 0.80 15.54
N ARG A 259 28.24 0.01 16.47
CA ARG A 259 28.62 0.50 17.81
C ARG A 259 29.77 1.49 17.77
N GLY A 260 30.78 1.22 16.95
CA GLY A 260 31.90 2.14 16.73
C GLY A 260 31.43 3.48 16.18
N ARG A 261 30.54 3.47 15.19
CA ARG A 261 29.99 4.67 14.59
C ARG A 261 29.06 5.41 15.54
N ALA A 262 28.19 4.71 16.27
CA ALA A 262 27.34 5.29 17.31
C ALA A 262 28.15 5.94 18.45
N ALA A 263 29.30 5.36 18.82
CA ALA A 263 30.22 5.94 19.80
C ALA A 263 30.82 7.26 19.28
N GLN A 264 31.31 7.26 18.04
CA GLN A 264 31.86 8.44 17.39
C GLN A 264 30.83 9.57 17.29
N ASP A 265 29.62 9.25 16.83
CA ASP A 265 28.52 10.20 16.68
C ASP A 265 28.08 10.76 18.04
N SER A 266 27.98 9.88 19.05
CA SER A 266 27.71 10.29 20.43
C SER A 266 28.76 11.25 21.00
N ALA A 267 30.04 11.08 20.61
CA ALA A 267 31.11 11.98 21.03
C ALA A 267 30.98 13.36 20.38
N TRP A 268 30.63 13.42 19.10
CA TRP A 268 30.40 14.68 18.38
C TRP A 268 29.18 15.42 18.88
N ALA A 269 28.09 14.71 19.21
CA ALA A 269 26.90 15.26 19.85
C ALA A 269 27.12 15.70 21.31
N GLY A 270 28.35 15.62 21.83
CA GLY A 270 28.69 16.07 23.19
C GLY A 270 28.03 15.25 24.30
N ARG A 271 27.72 13.97 24.05
CA ARG A 271 27.12 13.10 25.07
C ARG A 271 28.09 12.83 26.22
N PRO A 272 27.59 12.47 27.42
CA PRO A 272 28.44 12.16 28.55
C PRO A 272 29.51 11.09 28.23
N PRO A 273 30.78 11.28 28.64
CA PRO A 273 31.88 10.38 28.26
C PRO A 273 31.64 8.91 28.58
N HIS A 274 30.93 8.60 29.67
CA HIS A 274 30.63 7.21 30.04
C HIS A 274 29.73 6.50 29.00
N VAL A 275 28.85 7.23 28.30
CA VAL A 275 28.00 6.66 27.25
C VAL A 275 28.83 6.34 26.00
N VAL A 276 29.71 7.26 25.62
CA VAL A 276 30.64 7.08 24.49
C VAL A 276 31.56 5.89 24.74
N LEU A 277 32.13 5.81 25.95
CA LEU A 277 33.01 4.72 26.36
C LEU A 277 32.29 3.36 26.41
N ALA A 278 31.03 3.32 26.85
CA ALA A 278 30.26 2.08 26.85
C ALA A 278 30.11 1.51 25.44
N LEU A 279 29.65 2.32 24.48
CA LEU A 279 29.50 1.92 23.07
C LEU A 279 30.84 1.47 22.45
N ALA A 280 31.91 2.21 22.71
CA ALA A 280 33.24 1.86 22.22
C ALA A 280 33.77 0.55 22.83
N THR A 281 33.50 0.32 24.12
CA THR A 281 33.90 -0.92 24.82
C THR A 281 33.16 -2.12 24.27
N GLU A 282 31.84 -2.03 24.07
CA GLU A 282 31.05 -3.09 23.45
C GLU A 282 31.58 -3.45 22.05
N ALA A 283 31.95 -2.44 21.24
CA ALA A 283 32.53 -2.68 19.91
C ALA A 283 33.86 -3.46 19.99
N VAL A 284 34.72 -3.12 20.95
CA VAL A 284 36.01 -3.80 21.17
C VAL A 284 35.81 -5.23 21.65
N GLU A 285 34.88 -5.47 22.58
CA GLU A 285 34.55 -6.80 23.10
C GLU A 285 34.07 -7.73 21.97
N ILE A 286 33.12 -7.26 21.15
CA ILE A 286 32.62 -8.03 19.99
C ILE A 286 33.74 -8.31 18.99
N ALA A 287 34.62 -7.34 18.72
CA ALA A 287 35.76 -7.53 17.82
C ALA A 287 36.82 -8.50 18.38
N GLY A 288 36.96 -8.59 19.70
CA GLY A 288 37.82 -9.55 20.40
C GLY A 288 37.34 -10.99 20.21
N ASP A 289 36.04 -11.21 20.38
CA ASP A 289 35.41 -12.51 20.17
C ASP A 289 35.58 -13.04 18.73
N THR A 290 35.55 -12.16 17.73
CA THR A 290 35.76 -12.53 16.32
C THR A 290 37.17 -13.06 16.08
N ARG A 291 38.19 -12.43 16.65
CA ARG A 291 39.59 -12.89 16.53
C ARG A 291 39.81 -14.24 17.19
N ALA A 292 39.17 -14.49 18.34
CA ALA A 292 39.24 -15.77 19.03
C ALA A 292 38.58 -16.92 18.22
N ARG A 293 37.45 -16.67 17.55
CA ARG A 293 36.80 -17.65 16.66
C ARG A 293 37.60 -17.92 15.39
N GLY A 294 38.22 -16.89 14.80
CA GLY A 294 39.08 -17.05 13.62
C GLY A 294 40.34 -17.88 13.88
N ALA A 295 40.91 -17.78 15.09
CA ALA A 295 42.06 -18.60 15.51
C ALA A 295 41.71 -20.05 15.84
N ALA A 296 40.44 -20.37 16.13
CA ALA A 296 39.99 -21.74 16.42
C ALA A 296 39.64 -22.54 15.15
N ASN A 297 39.46 -21.87 14.00
CA ASN A 297 39.11 -22.46 12.71
C ASN A 297 40.30 -22.47 11.71
N ALA A 298 41.51 -22.13 12.17
CA ALA A 298 42.77 -22.14 11.41
C ALA A 298 43.67 -23.28 11.89
#